data_AF-A0A6J6VZK1-F1
#
_entry.id   AF-A0A6J6VZK1-F1
#
_cell.length_a   1.000
_cell.length_b   1.000
_cell.length_c   1.000
_cell.angle_alpha   90.00
_cell.angle_beta   90.00
_cell.angle_gamma   90.00
#
_symmetry.space_group_name_H-M   'P 1'
#
loop_
_entity.id
_entity.type
_entity.pdbx_description
1 polymer ?
#
loop_
_entity_poly.entity_id
_entity_poly.type
_entity_poly.pdbx_seq_one_letter_code
_entity_poly.pdbx_strand_id
1 'polypeptide(L)' 'MAAGGMVLASFFLILDFDQIQNSINQGLPQQESWRAAFGLMVTIVWLYLEVLRLLSILRSND' A
#
# COMPACT_ATOMS: atom_id res chain seq x y z
N MET A 1 0.89 8.73 17.80
CA MET A 1 1.09 7.42 17.14
C MET A 1 0.50 7.33 15.71
N ALA A 2 -0.18 8.35 15.17
CA ALA A 2 -0.81 8.28 13.84
C ALA A 2 0.16 8.35 12.63
N ALA A 3 1.35 8.95 12.79
CA ALA A 3 2.29 9.09 11.67
C ALA A 3 3.05 7.79 11.33
N GLY A 4 3.17 6.86 12.29
CA GLY A 4 3.91 5.61 12.08
C GLY A 4 3.23 4.66 11.10
N GLY A 5 1.89 4.63 11.09
CA GLY A 5 1.11 3.78 10.19
C GLY A 5 1.27 4.18 8.72
N MET A 6 1.25 5.48 8.40
CA MET A 6 1.43 5.93 7.02
C MET A 6 2.81 5.61 6.46
N VAL A 7 3.87 5.78 7.27
CA VAL A 7 5.24 5.48 6.82
C VAL A 7 5.38 3.98 6.52
N LEU A 8 4.82 3.12 7.38
CA LEU A 8 4.72 1.68 7.13
C LEU A 8 3.89 1.37 5.88
N ALA A 9 2.80 2.10 5.64
CA ALA A 9 1.91 1.91 4.48
C ALA A 9 2.64 2.18 3.17
N SER A 10 3.31 3.32 3.10
CA SER A 10 4.08 3.75 1.94
C SER A 10 5.23 2.78 1.68
N PHE A 11 5.89 2.28 2.74
CA PHE A 11 6.96 1.30 2.61
C PHE A 11 6.45 -0.05 2.07
N PHE A 12 5.33 -0.55 2.59
CA PHE A 12 4.68 -1.76 2.07
C PHE A 12 4.28 -1.61 0.59
N LEU A 13 3.77 -0.43 0.20
CA LEU A 13 3.37 -0.16 -1.18
C LEU A 13 4.54 -0.20 -2.16
N ILE A 14 5.68 0.36 -1.76
CA ILE A 14 6.93 0.33 -2.54
C ILE A 14 7.43 -1.11 -2.69
N LEU A 15 7.41 -1.89 -1.60
CA LEU A 15 7.80 -3.30 -1.63
C LEU A 15 6.88 -4.15 -2.52
N ASP A 16 5.56 -3.94 -2.43
CA ASP A 16 4.59 -4.62 -3.29
C ASP A 16 4.86 -4.31 -4.78
N PHE A 17 5.15 -3.05 -5.11
CA PHE A 17 5.47 -2.65 -6.48
C PHE A 17 6.78 -3.26 -7.01
N ASP A 18 7.82 -3.27 -6.18
CA ASP A 18 9.12 -3.85 -6.53
C ASP A 18 9.00 -5.37 -6.76
N GLN A 19 8.23 -6.04 -5.90
CA GLN A 19 7.96 -7.47 -6.04
C GLN A 19 7.19 -7.80 -7.33
N ILE A 20 6.25 -6.95 -7.74
CA ILE A 20 5.52 -7.10 -9.01
C ILE A 20 6.45 -6.90 -10.21
N GLN A 21 7.27 -5.85 -10.21
CA GLN A 21 8.23 -5.61 -11.30
C GLN A 21 9.23 -6.76 -11.45
N ASN A 22 9.77 -7.23 -10.32
CA ASN A 22 10.73 -8.33 -10.31
C ASN A 22 10.07 -9.64 -10.78
N SER A 23 8.80 -9.87 -10.43
CA SER A 23 8.04 -11.04 -10.89
C SER A 23 7.78 -11.02 -12.40
N ILE A 24 7.48 -9.86 -12.98
CA ILE A 24 7.31 -9.67 -14.42
C ILE A 24 8.64 -9.90 -15.16
N ASN A 25 9.75 -9.35 -14.65
CA ASN A 25 11.08 -9.51 -15.23
C ASN A 25 11.59 -10.96 -15.20
N GLN A 26 11.17 -11.74 -14.21
CA GLN A 26 11.52 -13.16 -14.10
C GLN A 26 10.62 -14.07 -14.97
N GLY A 27 9.64 -13.52 -15.69
CA GLY A 27 8.75 -14.29 -16.56
C GLY A 27 7.78 -15.21 -15.81
N LEU A 28 7.49 -14.91 -14.54
CA LEU A 28 6.57 -15.71 -13.73
C LEU A 28 5.16 -15.73 -14.36
N PRO A 29 4.46 -16.88 -14.33
CA PRO A 29 3.18 -17.06 -14.99
C PRO A 29 2.14 -16.06 -14.47
N GLN A 30 1.39 -15.45 -15.40
CA GLN A 30 0.36 -14.44 -15.16
C GLN A 30 -0.74 -14.90 -14.18
N GLN A 31 -0.82 -16.19 -13.88
CA GLN A 31 -1.73 -16.74 -12.88
C GLN A 31 -1.39 -16.34 -11.44
N GLU A 32 -0.20 -15.83 -11.14
CA GLU A 32 0.12 -15.32 -9.79
C GLU A 32 -0.11 -13.80 -9.67
N SER A 33 -0.36 -13.10 -10.79
CA SER A 33 -0.51 -11.65 -10.79
C SER A 33 -1.78 -11.17 -10.07
N TRP A 34 -2.82 -12.00 -10.00
CA TRP A 34 -4.06 -11.64 -9.29
C TRP A 34 -3.85 -11.57 -7.77
N ARG A 35 -3.00 -12.45 -7.20
CA ARG A 35 -2.65 -12.40 -5.77
C ARG A 35 -1.82 -11.15 -5.45
N ALA A 36 -0.88 -10.82 -6.32
CA ALA A 36 -0.08 -9.60 -6.18
C ALA A 36 -0.95 -8.34 -6.30
N ALA A 37 -1.85 -8.30 -7.28
CA ALA A 37 -2.81 -7.19 -7.44
C ALA A 37 -3.76 -7.05 -6.23
N PHE A 38 -4.18 -8.17 -5.63
CA PHE A 38 -4.99 -8.14 -4.40
C PHE A 38 -4.24 -7.54 -3.22
N GLY A 39 -2.98 -7.96 -2.99
CA GLY A 39 -2.12 -7.37 -1.96
C GLY A 39 -1.96 -5.87 -2.14
N LEU A 40 -1.65 -5.43 -3.36
CA LEU A 40 -1.56 -4.01 -3.73
C LEU A 40 -2.83 -3.23 -3.41
N MET A 41 -4.00 -3.78 -3.76
CA MET A 41 -5.31 -3.17 -3.47
C MET A 41 -5.53 -2.99 -1.97
N VAL A 42 -5.20 -3.99 -1.15
CA VAL A 42 -5.32 -3.90 0.32
C VAL A 42 -4.40 -2.82 0.87
N THR A 43 -3.14 -2.76 0.40
CA THR A 43 -2.17 -1.73 0.81
C THR A 43 -2.64 -0.32 0.46
N ILE A 44 -3.24 -0.13 -0.72
CA ILE A 44 -3.83 1.15 -1.15
C ILE A 44 -5.02 1.55 -0.28
N VAL A 45 -5.95 0.64 -0.02
CA VAL A 45 -7.12 0.91 0.84
C VAL A 45 -6.67 1.25 2.27
N TRP A 46 -5.66 0.55 2.78
CA TRP A 46 -5.12 0.84 4.09
C TRP A 46 -4.47 2.24 4.17
N LEU A 47 -3.67 2.61 3.16
CA LEU A 47 -3.08 3.94 3.04
C LEU A 47 -4.17 5.02 2.97
N TYR A 48 -5.25 4.78 2.22
CA TYR A 48 -6.39 5.69 2.13
C TYR A 48 -7.01 5.97 3.51
N LEU A 49 -7.25 4.94 4.32
CA LEU A 49 -7.78 5.10 5.68
C LEU A 49 -6.84 5.88 6.59
N GLU A 50 -5.54 5.65 6.46
CA GLU A 50 -4.54 6.33 7.27
C GLU A 50 -4.41 7.83 6.89
N VAL A 51 -4.52 8.14 5.60
CA VAL A 51 -4.61 9.53 5.11
C VAL A 51 -5.90 10.20 5.60
N LEU A 52 -7.04 9.52 5.53
CA LEU A 52 -8.30 10.04 6.09
C LEU A 52 -8.20 10.30 7.59
N ARG A 53 -7.55 9.40 8.34
CA ARG A 53 -7.31 9.56 9.77
C ARG A 53 -6.43 10.78 10.05
N LEU A 54 -5.40 11.02 9.24
CA LEU A 54 -4.54 12.19 9.39
C LEU A 54 -5.27 13.49 9.06
N LEU A 55 -6.04 13.51 7.97
CA LEU A 55 -6.91 14.63 7.61
C LEU A 55 -7.96 14.91 8.69
N SER A 56 -8.51 13.86 9.31
CA SER A 56 -9.44 13.99 10.44
C SER A 56 -8.77 14.64 11.65
N ILE A 57 -7.54 14.25 12.00
CA ILE A 57 -6.78 14.88 13.09
C ILE A 57 -6.49 16.37 12.78
N LEU A 58 -6.09 16.69 11.55
CA LEU A 58 -5.87 18.08 11.12
C LEU A 58 -7.15 18.92 11.19
N ARG A 59 -8.30 18.32 10.84
CA ARG A 59 -9.60 19.00 10.86
C ARG A 59 -10.23 19.06 12.26
N SER A 60 -9.90 18.12 13.14
CA SER A 60 -10.39 18.04 14.53
C SER A 60 -9.67 19.00 15.48
N ASN A 61 -8.64 19.71 15.01
CA ASN A 61 -7.87 20.66 15.82
C ASN A 61 -8.37 22.12 15.66
N ASP A 62 -9.58 22.30 15.12
CA ASP A 62 -10.45 23.49 15.26
C ASP A 62 -11.54 23.20 16.30
#